data_AF-A0A2N4XCS0-F1
#
_entry.id   AF-A0A2N4XCS0-F1
#
_cell.length_a   1.000
_cell.length_b   1.000
_cell.length_c   1.000
_cell.angle_alpha   90.00
_cell.angle_beta   90.00
_cell.angle_gamma   90.00
#
_symmetry.space_group_name_H-M   'P 1'
#
loop_
_entity.id
_entity.type
_entity.pdbx_description
1 polymer ?
#
loop_
_entity_poly.entity_id
_entity_poly.type
_entity_poly.pdbx_seq_one_letter_code
_entity_poly.pdbx_strand_id
1 'polypeptide(L)'
;MKIILTNWINIVGVFVAVFLYSVIYGLTNDDGVSRNFLQAILASIILIALYGIILWIGFIVALVALDFLLIVFNEKHLKLKLVAEWFIISSPFIYCAIIYEQQRWIYLVAVAAFLISQLLRQKLIIKVIG
;
A
#
# COMPACT_ATOMS: atom_id res chain seq x y z
N MET A 1 -8.42 15.96 -12.20
CA MET A 1 -7.07 15.34 -12.36
C MET A 1 -6.12 15.58 -11.19
N LYS A 2 -6.03 16.78 -10.59
CA LYS A 2 -5.09 17.04 -9.48
C LYS A 2 -5.29 16.13 -8.24
N ILE A 3 -6.54 15.75 -7.94
CA ILE A 3 -6.87 14.81 -6.85
C ILE A 3 -6.24 13.44 -7.06
N ILE A 4 -6.28 12.89 -8.29
CA ILE A 4 -5.72 11.57 -8.61
C ILE A 4 -4.21 11.55 -8.39
N LEU A 5 -3.53 12.66 -8.70
CA LEU A 5 -2.09 12.77 -8.46
C LEU A 5 -1.74 12.60 -6.99
N THR A 6 -2.62 12.98 -6.05
CA THR A 6 -2.37 12.82 -4.61
C THR A 6 -2.22 11.36 -4.16
N ASN A 7 -2.59 10.37 -4.98
CA ASN A 7 -2.38 8.95 -4.70
C ASN A 7 -0.91 8.55 -4.56
N TRP A 8 0.03 9.37 -5.02
CA TRP A 8 1.46 9.09 -4.86
C TRP A 8 1.83 8.81 -3.41
N ILE A 9 1.16 9.47 -2.44
CA ILE A 9 1.43 9.26 -1.01
C ILE A 9 1.04 7.84 -0.55
N ASN A 10 0.00 7.25 -1.14
CA ASN A 10 -0.43 5.89 -0.84
C ASN A 10 0.58 4.88 -1.39
N ILE A 11 1.04 5.11 -2.62
CA ILE A 11 2.04 4.27 -3.28
C ILE A 11 3.34 4.29 -2.45
N VAL A 12 3.83 5.48 -2.11
CA VAL A 12 5.05 5.64 -1.31
C VAL A 12 4.87 5.07 0.10
N GLY A 13 3.74 5.35 0.76
CA GLY A 13 3.47 4.87 2.11
C GLY A 13 3.45 3.35 2.21
N VAL A 14 2.74 2.68 1.30
CA VAL A 14 2.72 1.21 1.23
C VAL A 14 4.09 0.66 0.88
N PHE A 15 4.78 1.26 -0.10
CA PHE A 15 6.10 0.79 -0.55
C PHE A 15 7.11 0.83 0.60
N VAL A 16 7.21 1.97 1.29
CA VAL A 16 8.16 2.14 2.41
C VAL A 16 7.86 1.17 3.54
N ALA A 17 6.59 1.01 3.92
CA ALA A 17 6.21 0.11 5.01
C ALA A 17 6.53 -1.36 4.68
N VAL A 18 6.15 -1.81 3.49
CA VAL A 18 6.42 -3.19 3.03
C VAL A 18 7.92 -3.41 2.84
N PHE A 19 8.65 -2.41 2.37
CA PHE A 19 10.12 -2.46 2.24
C PHE A 19 10.81 -2.62 3.58
N LEU A 20 10.50 -1.76 4.55
CA LEU A 20 11.08 -1.84 5.89
C LEU A 20 10.75 -3.18 6.55
N TYR A 21 9.50 -3.63 6.45
CA TYR A 21 9.11 -4.95 6.93
C TYR A 21 9.93 -6.08 6.28
N SER A 22 10.08 -6.06 4.96
CA SER A 22 10.80 -7.10 4.21
C SER A 22 12.28 -7.14 4.57
N VAL A 23 12.91 -5.98 4.77
CA VAL A 23 14.32 -5.89 5.20
C VAL A 23 14.48 -6.46 6.60
N ILE A 24 13.62 -6.06 7.54
CA ILE A 24 13.65 -6.57 8.91
C ILE A 24 13.44 -8.09 8.90
N TYR A 25 12.40 -8.57 8.21
CA TYR A 25 12.08 -9.99 8.08
C TYR A 25 13.26 -10.78 7.50
N GLY A 26 13.93 -10.26 6.46
CA GLY A 26 15.07 -10.91 5.83
C GLY A 26 16.33 -10.97 6.69
N LEU A 27 16.44 -10.10 7.71
CA LEU A 27 17.55 -10.08 8.68
C LEU A 27 17.27 -10.94 9.92
N THR A 28 16.00 -11.09 10.31
CA THR A 28 15.63 -11.76 11.56
C THR A 28 15.17 -13.19 11.38
N ASN A 29 14.71 -13.60 10.18
CA ASN A 29 14.32 -14.99 9.97
C ASN A 29 15.54 -15.86 9.70
N ASP A 30 15.65 -16.91 10.50
CA ASP A 30 16.66 -17.93 10.38
C ASP A 30 16.14 -19.08 9.50
N ASP A 31 16.00 -18.81 8.20
CA ASP A 31 15.62 -19.81 7.21
C ASP A 31 16.82 -20.68 6.76
N GLY A 32 17.91 -20.71 7.55
CA GLY A 32 19.18 -21.34 7.18
C GLY A 32 19.99 -20.55 6.14
N VAL A 33 19.53 -19.36 5.73
CA VAL A 33 20.22 -18.45 4.82
C VAL A 33 20.56 -17.16 5.57
N SER A 34 21.79 -17.06 6.07
CA SER A 34 22.29 -15.82 6.66
C SER A 34 22.48 -14.77 5.57
N ARG A 35 21.60 -13.76 5.55
CA ARG A 35 21.69 -12.61 4.64
C ARG A 35 22.39 -11.47 5.36
N ASN A 36 23.38 -10.86 4.71
CA ASN A 36 23.92 -9.59 5.20
C ASN A 36 22.95 -8.43 4.91
N PHE A 37 23.21 -7.28 5.52
CA PHE A 37 22.34 -6.09 5.39
C PHE A 37 22.09 -5.66 3.95
N LEU A 38 23.13 -5.67 3.10
CA LEU A 38 23.02 -5.30 1.70
C LEU A 38 22.16 -6.31 0.90
N GLN A 39 22.35 -7.60 1.14
CA GLN A 39 21.56 -8.66 0.53
C GLN A 39 20.09 -8.57 0.93
N ALA A 40 19.79 -8.27 2.21
CA ALA A 40 18.42 -8.10 2.68
C ALA A 40 17.72 -6.91 1.98
N ILE A 41 18.43 -5.78 1.80
CA ILE A 41 17.92 -4.63 1.04
C ILE A 41 17.62 -5.00 -0.41
N LEU A 42 18.59 -5.60 -1.10
CA LEU A 42 18.45 -5.95 -2.52
C LEU A 42 17.33 -6.99 -2.74
N ALA A 43 17.27 -8.01 -1.89
CA ALA A 43 16.21 -9.02 -1.93
C ALA A 43 14.83 -8.39 -1.69
N SER A 44 14.72 -7.44 -0.76
CA SER A 44 13.46 -6.73 -0.49
C SER A 44 13.00 -5.88 -1.66
N ILE A 45 13.92 -5.17 -2.33
CA ILE A 45 13.59 -4.41 -3.54
C ILE A 45 13.10 -5.35 -4.64
N ILE A 46 13.78 -6.47 -4.87
CA ILE A 46 13.40 -7.47 -5.87
C ILE A 46 12.00 -8.05 -5.55
N LEU A 47 11.77 -8.42 -4.29
CA LEU A 47 10.48 -8.95 -3.85
C LEU A 47 9.34 -7.97 -4.13
N ILE A 48 9.54 -6.68 -3.80
CA ILE A 48 8.46 -5.69 -3.86
C ILE A 48 8.26 -5.16 -5.28
N ALA A 49 9.35 -4.84 -5.99
CA ALA A 49 9.28 -4.20 -7.30
C ALA A 49 9.08 -5.19 -8.45
N LEU A 50 9.62 -6.41 -8.35
CA LEU A 50 9.50 -7.43 -9.40
C LEU A 50 8.41 -8.44 -9.06
N TYR A 51 8.55 -9.19 -7.98
CA TYR A 51 7.55 -10.22 -7.63
C TYR A 51 6.19 -9.61 -7.25
N GLY A 52 6.21 -8.44 -6.60
CA GLY A 52 5.01 -7.70 -6.24
C GLY A 52 4.36 -6.90 -7.38
N ILE A 53 4.87 -6.93 -8.61
CA ILE A 53 4.43 -6.01 -9.67
C ILE A 53 2.94 -6.12 -9.99
N ILE A 54 2.38 -7.34 -9.98
CA ILE A 54 0.95 -7.56 -10.25
C ILE A 54 0.08 -6.90 -9.18
N LEU A 55 0.52 -6.98 -7.91
CA LEU A 55 -0.16 -6.32 -6.79
C LEU A 55 -0.10 -4.79 -6.94
N TRP A 56 1.05 -4.25 -7.37
CA TRP A 56 1.20 -2.82 -7.63
C TRP A 56 0.29 -2.32 -8.74
N ILE A 57 0.23 -3.04 -9.85
CA ILE A 57 -0.66 -2.68 -10.97
C ILE A 57 -2.11 -2.69 -10.50
N GLY A 58 -2.55 -3.76 -9.83
CA GLY A 58 -3.90 -3.85 -9.29
C GLY A 58 -4.22 -2.74 -8.30
N PHE A 59 -3.30 -2.44 -7.39
CA PHE A 59 -3.43 -1.37 -6.41
C PHE A 59 -3.58 0.00 -7.06
N ILE A 60 -2.69 0.35 -8.01
CA ILE A 60 -2.73 1.65 -8.71
C ILE A 60 -3.99 1.79 -9.54
N VAL A 61 -4.39 0.75 -10.28
CA VAL A 61 -5.62 0.76 -11.07
C VAL A 61 -6.84 0.95 -10.16
N ALA A 62 -6.90 0.25 -9.03
CA ALA A 62 -8.01 0.37 -8.08
C ALA A 62 -8.08 1.77 -7.46
N LEU A 63 -6.94 2.37 -7.09
CA LEU A 63 -6.87 3.75 -6.59
C LEU A 63 -7.46 4.73 -7.60
N VAL A 64 -7.00 4.67 -8.85
CA VAL A 64 -7.47 5.57 -9.92
C VAL A 64 -8.95 5.37 -10.19
N ALA A 65 -9.40 4.12 -10.30
CA ALA A 65 -10.80 3.79 -10.58
C ALA A 65 -11.74 4.27 -9.47
N LEU A 66 -11.41 4.01 -8.20
CA LEU A 66 -12.23 4.42 -7.08
C LEU A 66 -12.19 5.92 -6.83
N ASP A 67 -11.06 6.58 -7.09
CA ASP A 67 -11.00 8.05 -7.07
C ASP A 67 -11.99 8.68 -8.05
N PHE A 68 -12.01 8.18 -9.28
CA PHE A 68 -12.96 8.65 -10.30
C PHE A 68 -14.39 8.43 -9.86
N LEU A 69 -14.70 7.26 -9.30
CA LEU A 69 -16.06 6.90 -8.92
C LEU A 69 -16.54 7.62 -7.65
N LEU A 70 -15.69 7.75 -6.63
CA LEU A 70 -16.07 8.21 -5.30
C LEU A 70 -15.77 9.69 -5.07
N ILE A 71 -14.62 10.19 -5.49
CA ILE A 71 -14.08 11.47 -5.01
C ILE A 71 -14.20 12.57 -6.06
N VAL A 72 -13.79 12.31 -7.31
CA VAL A 72 -13.64 13.34 -8.35
C VAL A 72 -14.95 14.09 -8.64
N PHE A 73 -16.10 13.43 -8.58
CA PHE A 73 -17.39 14.05 -8.88
C PHE A 73 -18.06 14.74 -7.69
N ASN A 74 -17.69 14.40 -6.45
CA ASN A 74 -18.31 14.97 -5.26
C ASN A 74 -17.40 14.78 -4.04
N GLU A 75 -16.96 15.89 -3.45
CA GLU A 75 -15.99 15.86 -2.34
C GLU A 75 -16.66 15.83 -0.96
N LYS A 76 -18.00 15.87 -0.91
CA LYS A 76 -18.74 15.74 0.36
C LYS A 76 -18.38 14.43 1.05
N HIS A 77 -18.21 14.51 2.36
CA HIS A 77 -17.81 13.39 3.22
C HIS A 77 -16.50 12.71 2.81
N LEU A 78 -15.50 13.49 2.34
CA LEU A 78 -14.21 13.00 1.86
C LEU A 78 -13.58 11.92 2.77
N LYS A 79 -13.54 12.13 4.09
CA LYS A 79 -12.97 11.16 5.03
C LYS A 79 -13.66 9.79 4.96
N LEU A 80 -14.99 9.78 4.88
CA LEU A 80 -15.77 8.53 4.77
C LEU A 80 -15.47 7.81 3.46
N LYS A 81 -15.37 8.56 2.36
CA LYS A 81 -15.05 8.00 1.03
C LYS A 81 -13.64 7.41 0.98
N LEU A 82 -12.68 8.08 1.59
CA LEU A 82 -11.31 7.58 1.73
C LEU A 82 -11.24 6.29 2.55
N VAL A 83 -12.03 6.18 3.63
CA VAL A 83 -12.13 4.95 4.43
C VAL A 83 -12.84 3.84 3.63
N ALA A 84 -13.87 4.16 2.86
CA ALA A 84 -14.53 3.19 1.99
C ALA A 84 -13.60 2.67 0.89
N GLU A 85 -12.84 3.56 0.26
CA GLU A 85 -11.79 3.21 -0.71
C GLU A 85 -10.74 2.30 -0.08
N TRP A 86 -10.27 2.66 1.14
CA TRP A 86 -9.37 1.81 1.90
C TRP A 86 -9.95 0.40 2.11
N PHE A 87 -11.22 0.30 2.53
CA PHE A 87 -11.86 -0.98 2.81
C PHE A 87 -11.98 -1.85 1.54
N ILE A 88 -12.43 -1.26 0.42
CA ILE A 88 -12.62 -1.95 -0.85
C ILE A 88 -11.27 -2.46 -1.38
N ILE A 89 -10.26 -1.58 -1.46
CA ILE A 89 -8.94 -1.94 -1.99
C ILE A 89 -8.22 -2.90 -1.06
N SER A 90 -8.38 -2.79 0.26
CA SER A 90 -7.71 -3.68 1.23
C SER A 90 -8.32 -5.09 1.25
N SER A 91 -9.55 -5.27 0.79
CA SER A 91 -10.25 -6.57 0.79
C SER A 91 -9.45 -7.71 0.14
N PRO A 92 -8.92 -7.57 -1.09
CA PRO A 92 -8.07 -8.61 -1.69
C PRO A 92 -6.77 -8.86 -0.89
N PHE A 93 -6.17 -7.85 -0.26
CA PHE A 93 -4.98 -8.03 0.57
C PHE A 93 -5.30 -8.79 1.87
N ILE A 94 -6.44 -8.51 2.49
CA ILE A 94 -6.92 -9.24 3.67
C ILE A 94 -7.21 -10.70 3.30
N TYR A 95 -7.84 -10.95 2.15
CA TYR A 95 -8.04 -12.29 1.63
C TYR A 95 -6.71 -13.04 1.44
N CYS A 96 -5.72 -12.40 0.81
CA CYS A 96 -4.37 -12.95 0.70
C CYS A 96 -3.72 -13.21 2.07
N ALA A 97 -3.92 -12.35 3.06
CA ALA A 97 -3.40 -12.54 4.41
C ALA A 97 -3.97 -13.78 5.13
N ILE A 98 -5.20 -14.16 4.78
CA ILE A 98 -5.86 -15.36 5.33
C ILE A 98 -5.30 -16.62 4.65
N ILE A 99 -5.19 -16.61 3.32
CA ILE A 99 -4.77 -17.78 2.53
C ILE A 99 -3.27 -18.06 2.64
N TYR A 100 -2.45 -17.01 2.57
CA TYR A 100 -1.01 -17.11 2.54
C TYR A 100 -0.44 -16.88 3.93
N GLU A 101 -0.51 -17.91 4.79
CA GLU A 101 -0.14 -17.78 6.21
C GLU A 101 1.29 -17.29 6.43
N GLN A 102 2.24 -17.78 5.62
CA GLN A 102 3.65 -17.40 5.70
C GLN A 102 3.87 -15.92 5.36
N GLN A 103 3.07 -15.37 4.45
CA GLN A 103 3.15 -13.98 4.01
C GLN A 103 2.12 -13.08 4.71
N ARG A 104 1.30 -13.60 5.62
CA ARG A 104 0.19 -12.88 6.28
C ARG A 104 0.58 -11.48 6.72
N TRP A 105 1.72 -11.37 7.39
CA TRP A 105 2.20 -10.12 7.95
C TRP A 105 2.53 -9.06 6.91
N ILE A 106 3.08 -9.42 5.74
CA ILE A 106 3.39 -8.44 4.69
C ILE A 106 2.11 -7.77 4.17
N TYR A 107 1.04 -8.55 4.03
CA TYR A 107 -0.26 -8.06 3.58
C TYR A 107 -0.91 -7.18 4.65
N LEU A 108 -0.86 -7.58 5.92
CA LEU A 108 -1.40 -6.76 7.01
C LEU A 108 -0.63 -5.44 7.17
N VAL A 109 0.69 -5.45 7.01
CA VAL A 109 1.52 -4.24 6.99
C VAL A 109 1.09 -3.32 5.84
N ALA A 110 0.88 -3.87 4.64
CA ALA A 110 0.39 -3.10 3.50
C ALA A 110 -0.98 -2.46 3.77
N VAL A 111 -1.94 -3.21 4.34
CA VAL A 111 -3.28 -2.72 4.69
C VAL A 111 -3.21 -1.59 5.72
N ALA A 112 -2.39 -1.74 6.76
CA ALA A 112 -2.22 -0.72 7.79
C ALA A 112 -1.54 0.54 7.23
N ALA A 113 -0.47 0.36 6.46
CA ALA A 113 0.24 1.45 5.79
C ALA A 113 -0.66 2.20 4.82
N PHE A 114 -1.52 1.48 4.11
CA PHE A 114 -2.49 2.09 3.21
C PHE A 114 -3.51 2.94 3.97
N LEU A 115 -4.03 2.48 5.12
CA LEU A 115 -4.92 3.29 5.94
C LEU A 115 -4.25 4.59 6.39
N ILE A 116 -3.03 4.50 6.91
CA ILE A 116 -2.29 5.67 7.41
C ILE A 116 -2.03 6.66 6.28
N SER A 117 -1.52 6.19 5.15
CA SER A 117 -1.25 7.04 3.98
C SER A 117 -2.52 7.66 3.41
N GLN A 118 -3.65 6.95 3.43
CA GLN A 118 -4.94 7.46 2.97
C GLN A 118 -5.47 8.58 3.89
N LEU A 119 -5.28 8.47 5.20
CA LEU A 119 -5.60 9.55 6.14
C LEU A 119 -4.69 10.77 5.95
N LEU A 120 -3.41 10.56 5.59
CA LEU A 120 -2.50 11.65 5.23
C LEU A 120 -2.89 12.31 3.91
N ARG A 121 -3.32 11.51 2.92
CA ARG A 121 -3.78 11.96 1.61
C ARG A 121 -4.95 12.94 1.72
N GLN A 122 -5.84 12.76 2.70
CA GLN A 122 -6.93 13.70 2.97
C GLN A 122 -6.45 15.16 3.04
N LYS A 123 -5.31 15.43 3.70
CA LYS A 123 -4.75 16.78 3.83
C LYS A 123 -4.30 17.34 2.48
N LEU A 124 -3.73 16.49 1.62
CA LEU A 124 -3.31 16.87 0.28
C LEU A 124 -4.49 17.18 -0.63
N ILE A 125 -5.56 16.38 -0.55
CA ILE A 125 -6.78 16.60 -1.33
C ILE A 125 -7.43 17.93 -0.94
N ILE A 126 -7.58 18.22 0.35
CA ILE A 126 -8.14 19.48 0.84
C ILE A 126 -7.31 20.68 0.32
N LYS A 127 -5.98 20.58 0.35
CA LYS A 127 -5.08 21.63 -0.16
C LYS A 127 -5.16 21.86 -1.68
N VAL A 128 -5.65 20.88 -2.43
CA VAL A 128 -5.75 20.94 -3.90
C VAL A 128 -7.11 21.47 -4.34
N ILE A 129 -8.14 21.27 -3.52
CA ILE A 129 -9.52 21.72 -3.74
C ILE A 129 -9.72 23.16 -3.26
N GLY A 130 -9.18 23.49 -2.08
CA GLY A 130 -9.18 24.85 -1.51
C GLY A 130 -8.06 25.69 -2.07
#